data_AF-A0A520MKZ3-F1
#
_entry.id   AF-A0A520MKZ3-F1
#
_cell.length_a   1.000
_cell.length_b   1.000
_cell.length_c   1.000
_cell.angle_alpha   90.00
_cell.angle_beta   90.00
_cell.angle_gamma   90.00
#
_symmetry.space_group_name_H-M   'P 1'
#
loop_
_entity.id
_entity.type
_entity.pdbx_description
1 polymer ?
#
loop_
_entity_poly.entity_id
_entity_poly.type
_entity_poly.pdbx_seq_one_letter_code
_entity_poly.pdbx_strand_id
1 'polypeptide(L)' 'MSEPGGYIKDLYQVPGIAETIDIDHIRAHYYASHTHINPTAVIPKGPKLDYSTAHGRENTGNPAV' A
#
# COMPACT_ATOMS: atom_id res chain seq x y z
N MET A 1 8.16 -10.58 -17.44
CA MET A 1 8.55 -9.52 -16.49
C MET A 1 7.36 -9.32 -15.56
N SER A 2 7.52 -9.43 -14.24
CA SER A 2 6.44 -9.06 -13.32
C SER A 2 6.24 -7.54 -13.36
N GLU A 3 4.99 -7.08 -13.29
CA GLU A 3 4.67 -5.66 -13.18
C GLU A 3 5.35 -5.05 -11.93
N PRO A 4 5.86 -3.80 -12.00
CA PRO A 4 6.38 -3.10 -10.84
C PRO A 4 5.35 -3.10 -9.70
N GLY A 5 5.73 -3.63 -8.54
CA GLY A 5 4.83 -3.74 -7.38
C GLY A 5 3.91 -4.96 -7.36
N GLY A 6 4.05 -5.92 -8.29
CA GLY A 6 3.24 -7.15 -8.30
C GLY A 6 3.28 -7.91 -6.97
N TYR A 7 4.43 -8.00 -6.30
CA TYR A 7 4.51 -8.66 -4.97
C TYR A 7 3.68 -7.96 -3.89
N ILE A 8 3.65 -6.63 -3.87
CA ILE A 8 2.88 -5.88 -2.86
C ILE A 8 1.38 -6.06 -3.11
N LYS A 9 0.96 -6.05 -4.38
CA LYS A 9 -0.44 -6.28 -4.76
C LYS A 9 -0.90 -7.70 -4.43
N ASP A 10 -0.04 -8.69 -4.66
CA ASP A 10 -0.25 -10.10 -4.30
C ASP A 10 -0.51 -10.23 -2.78
N LEU A 11 0.37 -9.66 -1.95
CA LEU A 11 0.14 -9.62 -0.49
C LEU A 11 -1.11 -8.85 -0.09
N TYR A 12 -1.37 -7.69 -0.70
CA TYR A 12 -2.55 -6.88 -0.40
C TYR A 12 -3.86 -7.65 -0.65
N GLN A 13 -3.85 -8.60 -1.60
CA GLN A 13 -5.02 -9.40 -1.98
C GLN A 13 -5.17 -10.71 -1.21
N VAL A 14 -4.24 -11.03 -0.28
CA VAL A 14 -4.41 -12.15 0.66
C VAL A 14 -5.60 -11.86 1.58
N PRO A 15 -6.53 -12.82 1.80
CA PRO A 15 -7.69 -12.62 2.65
C PRO A 15 -7.32 -12.10 4.05
N GLY A 16 -7.96 -11.03 4.50
CA GLY A 16 -7.72 -10.43 5.81
C GLY A 16 -6.62 -9.37 5.85
N ILE A 17 -5.78 -9.22 4.81
CA ILE A 17 -4.72 -8.20 4.81
C ILE A 17 -5.29 -6.81 4.48
N ALA A 18 -6.07 -6.68 3.42
CA ALA A 18 -6.60 -5.38 2.97
C ALA A 18 -7.41 -4.67 4.07
N GLU A 19 -8.16 -5.43 4.88
CA GLU A 19 -8.99 -4.94 5.98
C GLU A 19 -8.16 -4.34 7.13
N THR A 20 -6.87 -4.68 7.22
CA THR A 20 -5.96 -4.16 8.25
C THR A 20 -5.20 -2.90 7.81
N ILE A 21 -5.35 -2.49 6.56
CA ILE A 21 -4.58 -1.39 5.98
C ILE A 21 -5.46 -0.15 5.82
N ASP A 22 -5.23 0.84 6.68
CA ASP A 22 -5.82 2.18 6.57
C ASP A 22 -4.77 3.18 6.07
N ILE A 23 -4.81 3.46 4.76
CA ILE A 23 -3.87 4.38 4.09
C ILE A 23 -4.04 5.82 4.60
N ASP A 24 -5.25 6.25 4.92
CA ASP A 24 -5.49 7.62 5.37
C ASP A 24 -4.97 7.82 6.79
N HIS A 25 -5.16 6.84 7.67
CA HIS A 25 -4.57 6.85 9.01
C HIS A 25 -3.03 6.85 8.95
N ILE A 26 -2.42 6.01 8.11
CA ILE A 26 -0.96 5.98 7.91
C ILE A 26 -0.47 7.37 7.49
N ARG A 27 -1.10 7.99 6.49
CA ARG A 27 -0.69 9.32 5.98
C ARG A 27 -0.86 10.40 7.03
N ALA A 28 -1.99 10.41 7.72
CA ALA A 28 -2.24 11.38 8.80
C ALA A 28 -1.17 11.27 9.88
N HIS A 29 -0.84 10.05 10.32
CA HIS A 29 0.19 9.85 11.34
C HIS A 29 1.54 10.41 10.89
N TYR A 30 2.04 10.01 9.71
CA TYR A 30 3.36 10.42 9.26
C TYR A 30 3.47 11.92 8.96
N TYR A 31 2.48 12.50 8.27
CA TYR A 31 2.56 13.90 7.83
C TYR A 31 2.17 14.91 8.91
N ALA A 32 1.30 14.55 9.85
CA ALA A 32 0.85 15.48 10.89
C ALA A 32 1.63 15.34 12.21
N SER A 33 2.10 14.15 12.58
CA SER A 33 2.76 13.95 13.89
C SER A 33 4.23 14.40 13.90
N HIS A 34 4.93 14.28 12.76
CA HIS A 34 6.35 14.62 12.66
C HIS A 34 6.56 16.10 12.32
N THR A 35 6.11 17.01 13.19
CA THR A 35 6.18 18.48 12.96
C THR A 35 7.60 19.02 12.81
N HIS A 36 8.60 18.32 13.34
CA HIS A 36 10.02 18.65 13.13
C HIS A 36 10.51 18.35 11.70
N ILE A 37 9.85 17.45 10.98
CA ILE A 37 10.14 17.12 9.57
C ILE A 37 9.19 17.87 8.63
N ASN A 38 7.89 17.91 8.97
CA ASN A 38 6.85 18.62 8.23
C ASN A 38 6.14 19.64 9.14
N PRO A 39 6.71 20.85 9.32
CA PRO A 39 6.13 21.87 10.19
C PRO A 39 4.74 22.34 9.75
N THR A 40 4.42 22.19 8.46
CA THR A 40 3.13 22.62 7.89
C THR A 40 2.00 21.64 8.17
N ALA A 41 2.31 20.40 8.59
CA ALA A 41 1.38 19.29 8.73
C ALA A 41 0.52 18.99 7.49
N VAL A 42 0.92 19.52 6.31
CA VAL A 42 0.20 19.28 5.05
C VAL A 42 0.33 17.81 4.69
N ILE A 43 -0.81 17.15 4.50
CA ILE A 43 -0.91 15.77 4.01
C ILE A 43 -1.03 15.85 2.47
N PRO A 44 0.00 15.44 1.69
CA PRO A 44 -0.07 15.45 0.24
C PRO A 44 -1.18 14.52 -0.23
N LYS A 45 -1.94 14.89 -1.27
CA LYS A 45 -3.00 14.04 -1.84
C LYS A 45 -2.49 12.71 -2.41
N GLY A 46 -1.20 12.64 -2.77
CA GLY A 46 -0.52 11.40 -3.14
C GLY A 46 -1.07 10.72 -4.40
N PRO A 47 -0.35 9.74 -4.94
CA PRO A 47 -0.76 9.07 -6.18
C PRO A 47 -2.03 8.25 -5.95
N LYS A 48 -2.79 8.02 -7.03
CA LYS A 48 -3.90 7.06 -7.00
C LYS A 48 -3.30 5.67 -6.79
N LEU A 49 -3.46 5.12 -5.57
CA LEU A 49 -3.04 3.77 -5.22
C LEU A 49 -4.21 2.82 -5.47
N ASP A 50 -3.99 1.81 -6.30
CA ASP A 50 -4.95 0.73 -6.51
C ASP A 50 -4.21 -0.63 -6.45
N TYR A 51 -4.14 -1.16 -5.23
CA TYR A 51 -3.50 -2.45 -4.95
C TYR A 51 -4.41 -3.65 -5.28
N SER A 52 -5.67 -3.41 -5.64
CA SER A 52 -6.63 -4.44 -6.06
C SER A 52 -6.49 -4.84 -7.54
N THR A 53 -5.72 -4.07 -8.31
CA THR A 53 -5.38 -4.43 -9.69
C THR A 53 -4.60 -5.74 -9.77
N ALA A 54 -4.72 -6.45 -10.89
CA ALA A 54 -4.04 -7.72 -11.11
C ALA A 54 -2.53 -7.63 -10.79
N HIS A 55 -2.03 -8.58 -10.01
CA HIS A 55 -0.65 -8.61 -9.54
C HIS A 55 0.31 -9.36 -10.48
N GLY A 56 -0.20 -10.16 -11.42
CA GLY A 56 0.59 -10.86 -12.43
C GLY A 56 1.56 -11.90 -11.85
N ARG A 57 1.19 -12.53 -10.73
CA ARG A 57 2.02 -13.51 -9.99
C ARG A 57 1.40 -14.90 -9.90
N GLU A 58 0.25 -15.12 -10.53
CA GLU A 58 -0.49 -16.38 -10.55
C GLU A 58 0.33 -17.59 -11.01
N ASN A 59 1.31 -17.39 -11.89
CA ASN A 59 2.15 -18.46 -12.45
C ASN A 59 3.56 -18.55 -11.84
N THR A 60 3.85 -17.79 -10.76
CA THR A 60 5.20 -17.72 -10.17
C THR A 60 5.49 -18.78 -9.12
N GLY A 61 4.58 -19.74 -8.92
CA GLY A 61 4.87 -20.97 -8.16
C GLY A 61 5.19 -20.72 -6.69
N ASN A 62 4.25 -20.13 -5.94
CA ASN A 62 4.16 -20.35 -4.50
C ASN A 62 2.68 -20.23 -4.14
N PRO A 63 2.00 -21.28 -3.66
CA PRO A 63 0.65 -21.13 -3.16
C PRO A 63 0.71 -20.12 -2.02
N ALA A 64 0.06 -18.97 -2.21
CA ALA A 64 -0.25 -18.08 -1.11
C ALA A 64 -0.92 -18.94 -0.03
N VAL A 65 -0.24 -19.06 1.11
CA VAL A 65 -0.76 -19.69 2.32
C VAL A 65 -2.08 -19.05 2.73
#